data_AF-A0A7X7LL87-F1
#
_entry.id   AF-A0A7X7LL87-F1
#
_cell.length_a   1.000
_cell.length_b   1.000
_cell.length_c   1.000
_cell.angle_alpha   90.00
_cell.angle_beta   90.00
_cell.angle_gamma   90.00
#
_symmetry.space_group_name_H-M   'P 1'
#
loop_
_entity.id
_entity.type
_entity.pdbx_description
1 polymer ?
#
loop_
_entity_poly.entity_id
_entity_poly.type
_entity_poly.pdbx_seq_one_letter_code
_entity_poly.pdbx_strand_id
1 'polypeptide(L)' 'SNGLFLFSVCKNENERSYLISEVGELKEEWFTGANTVGITGATSTPMWLMKEVEDKIQTYS' A
#
# COMPACT_ATOMS: atom_id res chain seq x y z
N SER A 1 -6.83 -8.34 13.85
CA SER A 1 -6.86 -6.89 13.56
C SER A 1 -7.62 -6.69 12.25
N ASN A 2 -8.48 -5.67 12.16
CA ASN A 2 -9.22 -5.35 10.94
C ASN A 2 -8.28 -5.12 9.74
N GLY A 3 -7.08 -4.55 9.97
CA GLY A 3 -6.07 -4.35 8.92
C GLY A 3 -5.50 -5.65 8.35
N LEU A 4 -5.29 -6.68 9.18
CA LEU A 4 -4.81 -7.98 8.71
C LEU A 4 -5.86 -8.71 7.87
N PHE A 5 -7.14 -8.58 8.23
CA PHE A 5 -8.24 -9.14 7.46
C PHE A 5 -8.40 -8.43 6.11
N LEU A 6 -8.37 -7.09 6.09
CA LEU A 6 -8.38 -6.32 4.83
C LEU A 6 -7.20 -6.74 3.93
N PHE A 7 -6.00 -6.82 4.51
CA PHE A 7 -4.81 -7.28 3.78
C PHE A 7 -4.98 -8.69 3.21
N SER A 8 -5.54 -9.64 3.97
CA SER A 8 -5.72 -11.01 3.46
C SER A 8 -6.68 -11.04 2.27
N VAL A 9 -7.75 -10.24 2.29
CA VAL A 9 -8.67 -10.11 1.16
C VAL A 9 -7.96 -9.52 -0.05
N CYS A 10 -7.22 -8.41 0.10
CA CYS A 10 -6.45 -7.82 -1.00
C CYS A 10 -5.40 -8.78 -1.56
N LYS A 11 -4.70 -9.51 -0.69
CA LYS A 11 -3.66 -10.48 -1.09
C LYS A 11 -4.22 -11.67 -1.87
N ASN A 12 -5.44 -12.10 -1.54
CA ASN A 12 -6.13 -13.17 -2.25
C ASN A 12 -6.51 -12.76 -3.68
N GLU A 13 -6.91 -11.50 -3.88
CA GLU A 13 -7.28 -10.97 -5.21
C GLU A 13 -6.06 -10.51 -6.02
N ASN A 14 -5.02 -10.02 -5.35
CA ASN A 14 -3.79 -9.55 -5.97
C ASN A 14 -2.58 -9.95 -5.13
N GLU A 15 -1.80 -10.90 -5.63
CA GLU A 15 -0.57 -11.37 -5.00
C GLU A 15 0.47 -10.26 -4.80
N ARG A 16 0.39 -9.15 -5.55
CA ARG A 16 1.22 -7.94 -5.35
C ARG A 16 0.59 -6.95 -4.36
N SER A 17 -0.10 -7.46 -3.35
CA SER A 17 -0.54 -6.68 -2.18
C SER A 17 0.49 -6.78 -1.07
N TYR A 18 0.78 -5.64 -0.44
CA TYR A 18 1.77 -5.50 0.62
C TYR A 18 1.14 -4.76 1.81
N LEU A 19 1.43 -5.23 3.02
CA LEU A 19 1.03 -4.55 4.25
C LEU A 19 2.22 -3.74 4.75
N ILE A 20 1.99 -2.43 4.91
CA ILE A 20 2.96 -1.51 5.50
C ILE A 20 2.28 -0.72 6.63
N SER A 21 3.08 -0.28 7.59
CA SER A 21 2.68 0.59 8.70
C SER A 21 3.19 2.02 8.53
N GLU A 22 4.22 2.22 7.71
CA GLU A 22 4.83 3.52 7.45
C GLU A 22 5.46 3.60 6.05
N VAL A 23 5.74 4.82 5.60
CA VAL A 23 6.29 5.12 4.26
C VAL A 23 7.66 4.47 4.04
N GLY A 24 8.46 4.30 5.09
CA GLY A 24 9.80 3.72 5.02
C GLY A 24 9.84 2.23 4.65
N GLU A 25 8.71 1.53 4.75
CA GLU A 25 8.60 0.11 4.38
C GLU A 25 8.30 -0.11 2.89
N LEU A 26 8.02 0.96 2.14
CA LEU A 26 7.83 0.90 0.70
C LEU A 26 9.12 0.48 0.00
N LYS A 27 8.98 -0.43 -0.96
CA LYS A 27 10.09 -0.94 -1.76
C LYS A 27 9.87 -0.62 -3.23
N GLU A 28 10.86 0.01 -3.87
CA GLU A 28 10.78 0.46 -5.25
C GLU A 28 10.52 -0.69 -6.23
N GLU A 29 11.09 -1.88 -5.96
CA GLU A 29 10.89 -3.07 -6.78
C GLU A 29 9.43 -3.56 -6.82
N TRP A 30 8.57 -3.14 -5.88
CA TRP A 30 7.15 -3.48 -5.90
C TRP A 30 6.41 -2.78 -7.04
N PHE A 31 6.96 -1.70 -7.58
CA PHE A 31 6.33 -0.86 -8.61
C PHE A 31 6.85 -1.18 -10.01
N THR A 32 7.92 -1.97 -10.13
CA THR A 32 8.46 -2.39 -11.44
C THR A 32 7.39 -3.08 -12.28
N GLY A 33 7.18 -2.56 -13.50
CA GLY A 33 6.20 -3.08 -14.46
C GLY A 33 4.73 -2.93 -14.04
N ALA A 34 4.42 -2.15 -13.00
CA ALA A 34 3.04 -1.82 -12.64
C ALA A 34 2.59 -0.53 -13.35
N ASN A 35 1.47 -0.58 -14.07
CA ASN A 35 0.89 0.61 -14.70
C ASN A 35 -0.01 1.40 -13.74
N THR A 36 -0.55 0.73 -12.72
CA THR A 36 -1.49 1.31 -11.75
C THR A 36 -1.24 0.73 -10.37
N VAL A 37 -1.41 1.56 -9.34
CA VAL A 37 -1.24 1.18 -7.93
C VAL A 37 -2.50 1.58 -7.15
N GLY A 38 -2.98 0.68 -6.29
CA GLY A 38 -4.07 0.96 -5.36
C GLY A 38 -3.54 1.14 -3.94
N ILE A 39 -4.09 2.10 -3.20
CA ILE A 39 -3.74 2.39 -1.80
C ILE A 39 -5.01 2.28 -0.96
N THR A 40 -4.96 1.56 0.15
CA THR A 40 -6.09 1.43 1.09
C THR A 40 -5.59 1.33 2.52
N GLY A 41 -6.46 1.62 3.48
CA GLY A 41 -6.16 1.63 4.91
C GLY A 41 -7.28 1.01 5.73
N ALA A 42 -6.95 0.53 6.93
CA ALA A 42 -7.95 0.07 7.89
C ALA A 42 -8.70 1.27 8.51
N THR A 43 -9.75 1.00 9.28
CA THR A 43 -10.60 2.05 9.90
C THR A 43 -9.82 3.13 10.67
N SER A 44 -8.68 2.78 11.28
CA SER A 44 -7.85 3.67 12.08
C SER A 44 -6.68 4.31 11.31
N THR A 45 -6.53 4.04 10.01
CA THR A 45 -5.45 4.59 9.20
C THR A 45 -5.77 6.04 8.82
N PRO A 46 -4.96 7.02 9.25
CA PRO A 46 -5.28 8.42 8.97
C PRO A 46 -5.00 8.79 7.51
N MET A 47 -5.79 9.73 6.98
CA MET A 47 -5.68 10.20 5.59
C MET A 47 -4.29 10.76 5.24
N TRP A 48 -3.64 11.47 6.19
CA TRP A 48 -2.32 12.05 5.96
C TRP A 48 -1.28 10.97 5.64
N LEU A 49 -1.35 9.81 6.31
CA LEU A 49 -0.42 8.70 6.06
C LEU A 49 -0.66 8.09 4.68
N MET A 50 -1.92 7.93 4.27
CA MET A 50 -2.23 7.46 2.91
C MET A 50 -1.73 8.44 1.85
N LYS A 51 -1.78 9.75 2.13
CA LYS A 51 -1.27 10.79 1.23
C LYS A 51 0.26 10.77 1.14
N GLU A 52 0.97 10.62 2.25
CA GLU A 52 2.43 10.47 2.25
C GLU A 52 2.88 9.22 1.49
N VAL A 53 2.14 8.11 1.62
CA VAL A 53 2.38 6.89 0.83
C VAL A 53 2.17 7.15 -0.66
N GLU A 54 1.07 7.79 -1.05
CA GLU A 54 0.81 8.17 -2.44
C GLU A 54 1.95 9.03 -3.00
N ASP A 55 2.32 10.10 -2.30
CA ASP A 55 3.36 11.04 -2.73
C ASP A 55 4.71 10.33 -2.87
N LYS A 56 5.04 9.38 -1.98
CA LYS A 56 6.25 8.58 -2.10
C LYS A 56 6.22 7.67 -3.33
N ILE A 57 5.09 7.02 -3.60
CA ILE A 57 4.93 6.13 -4.76
C ILE A 57 5.13 6.88 -6.08
N GLN A 58 4.65 8.13 -6.17
CA GLN A 58 4.86 8.97 -7.35
C GLN A 58 6.35 9.25 -7.65
N THR A 59 7.25 9.08 -6.67
CA THR A 59 8.70 9.25 -6.88
C THR A 59 9.38 8.04 -7.51
N TYR A 60 8.72 6.87 -7.54
CA TYR A 60 9.29 5.61 -8.06
C TYR A 60 9.11 5.45 -9.58
N SER A 61 9.36 6.52 -10.34
CA SER A 61 9.20 6.57 -11.82
C SER A 61 9.99 5.52 -12.58
#